data_AF-A0A7H0H089-F1
#
_entry.id   AF-A0A7H0H089-F1
#
_cell.length_a   1.000
_cell.length_b   1.000
_cell.length_c   1.000
_cell.angle_alpha   90.00
_cell.angle_beta   90.00
_cell.angle_gamma   90.00
#
_symmetry.space_group_name_H-M   'P 1'
#
loop_
_entity.id
_entity.type
_entity.pdbx_description
1 polymer ?
#
loop_
_entity_poly.entity_id
_entity_poly.type
_entity_poly.pdbx_seq_one_letter_code
_entity_poly.pdbx_strand_id
1 'polypeptide(L)'
;MEASGYYQQFERNIAIILDALQAGLDLRTTTLATSLPLEVYVLCEVLNQGGAQFRLTTDGLARLAEFREQYVQREAETEAIMQRILDDKKAVMRTPEGRMLVKEMLIRRLEFFNEAARQVNVMRIQQALGSPLQYKHP
;
A
#
# COMPACT_ATOMS: atom_id res chain seq x y z
N MET A 1 -1.86 -5.98 -21.65
CA MET A 1 -0.46 -5.56 -21.43
C MET A 1 -0.35 -4.28 -20.58
N GLU A 2 -1.44 -3.76 -20.00
CA GLU A 2 -1.42 -2.62 -19.05
C GLU A 2 -1.35 -3.08 -17.58
N ALA A 3 -1.97 -4.22 -17.24
CA ALA A 3 -2.04 -4.71 -15.87
C ALA A 3 -0.69 -5.12 -15.25
N SER A 4 0.22 -5.69 -16.04
CA SER A 4 1.58 -6.04 -15.59
C SER A 4 2.40 -4.83 -15.13
N GLY A 5 2.17 -3.66 -15.75
CA GLY A 5 2.84 -2.42 -15.36
C GLY A 5 2.38 -1.91 -13.99
N TYR A 6 1.11 -2.12 -13.64
CA TYR A 6 0.58 -1.74 -12.32
C TYR A 6 1.18 -2.59 -11.19
N TYR A 7 1.44 -3.88 -11.43
CA TYR A 7 2.00 -4.79 -10.41
C TYR A 7 3.47 -4.48 -10.10
N GLN A 8 4.30 -4.37 -11.13
CA GLN A 8 5.70 -4.00 -10.96
C GLN A 8 5.86 -2.63 -10.30
N GLN A 9 4.99 -1.68 -10.66
CA GLN A 9 4.99 -0.36 -10.03
C GLN A 9 4.57 -0.46 -8.57
N PHE A 10 3.57 -1.28 -8.24
CA PHE A 10 3.10 -1.47 -6.86
C PHE A 10 4.18 -2.07 -5.95
N GLU A 11 4.84 -3.14 -6.38
CA GLU A 11 5.93 -3.76 -5.61
C GLU A 11 7.06 -2.75 -5.35
N ARG A 12 7.46 -2.02 -6.40
CA ARG A 12 8.46 -0.96 -6.30
C ARG A 12 8.03 0.15 -5.34
N ASN A 13 6.75 0.55 -5.36
CA ASN A 13 6.22 1.58 -4.47
C ASN A 13 6.31 1.15 -3.00
N ILE A 14 5.97 -0.11 -2.69
CA ILE A 14 6.13 -0.66 -1.34
C ILE A 14 7.60 -0.65 -0.91
N ALA A 15 8.51 -1.07 -1.79
CA ALA A 15 9.94 -1.06 -1.49
C ALA A 15 10.44 0.36 -1.15
N ILE A 16 10.07 1.37 -1.94
CA ILE A 16 10.41 2.78 -1.67
C ILE A 16 9.94 3.23 -0.28
N ILE A 17 8.71 2.88 0.10
CA ILE A 17 8.13 3.27 1.39
C ILE A 17 8.90 2.60 2.54
N LEU A 18 9.14 1.29 2.44
CA LEU A 18 9.86 0.54 3.49
C LEU A 18 11.32 0.97 3.62
N ASP A 19 12.02 1.17 2.50
CA ASP A 19 13.42 1.61 2.52
C ASP A 19 13.56 2.97 3.21
N ALA A 20 12.61 3.89 2.98
CA ALA A 20 12.61 5.18 3.66
C ALA A 20 12.34 5.05 5.17
N LEU A 21 11.39 4.19 5.57
CA LEU A 21 11.12 3.89 6.98
C LEU A 21 12.35 3.30 7.67
N GLN A 22 13.04 2.36 7.01
CA GLN A 22 14.27 1.74 7.52
C GLN A 22 15.42 2.75 7.61
N ALA A 23 15.48 3.71 6.69
CA ALA A 23 16.42 4.83 6.73
C ALA A 23 16.11 5.87 7.83
N GLY A 24 15.08 5.64 8.65
CA GLY A 24 14.73 6.51 9.78
C GLY A 24 13.82 7.67 9.41
N LEU A 25 13.14 7.62 8.25
CA LEU A 25 12.11 8.61 7.94
C LEU A 25 10.95 8.50 8.92
N ASP A 26 10.68 9.57 9.66
CA ASP A 26 9.60 9.61 10.64
C ASP A 26 8.27 10.02 9.98
N LEU A 27 7.35 9.07 9.85
CA LEU A 27 6.01 9.32 9.33
C LEU A 27 5.01 9.75 10.41
N ARG A 28 5.36 9.72 11.71
CA ARG A 28 4.40 9.93 12.82
C ARG A 28 3.69 11.27 12.77
N THR A 29 4.33 12.29 12.20
CA THR A 29 3.76 13.63 12.05
C THR A 29 3.00 13.82 10.74
N THR A 30 2.83 12.75 9.95
CA THR A 30 2.14 12.78 8.66
C THR A 30 0.86 11.97 8.72
N THR A 31 -0.06 12.22 7.78
CA THR A 31 -1.27 11.42 7.64
C THR A 31 -0.97 9.96 7.29
N LEU A 32 0.20 9.67 6.71
CA LEU A 32 0.64 8.32 6.35
C LEU A 32 0.84 7.40 7.56
N ALA A 33 1.14 7.93 8.75
CA ALA A 33 1.21 7.09 9.96
C ALA A 33 -0.11 6.36 10.26
N THR A 34 -1.24 6.99 9.93
CA THR A 34 -2.57 6.44 10.15
C THR A 34 -3.14 5.78 8.89
N SER A 35 -2.98 6.40 7.73
CA SER A 35 -3.60 5.88 6.49
C SER A 35 -2.88 4.64 5.95
N LEU A 36 -1.55 4.58 6.01
CA LEU A 36 -0.79 3.48 5.42
C LEU A 36 -1.17 2.10 6.01
N PRO A 37 -1.26 1.91 7.35
CA PRO A 37 -1.68 0.62 7.91
C PRO A 37 -3.13 0.25 7.59
N LEU A 38 -4.02 1.24 7.45
CA LEU A 38 -5.41 1.04 7.07
C LEU A 38 -5.53 0.60 5.60
N GLU A 39 -4.78 1.24 4.71
CA GLU A 39 -4.79 0.89 3.28
C GLU A 39 -4.16 -0.49 3.03
N VAL A 40 -3.13 -0.88 3.80
CA VAL A 40 -2.61 -2.26 3.79
C VAL A 40 -3.68 -3.26 4.22
N TYR A 41 -4.42 -2.95 5.30
CA TYR A 41 -5.51 -3.81 5.78
C TYR A 41 -6.60 -3.96 4.71
N VAL A 42 -7.08 -2.86 4.13
CA VAL A 42 -8.11 -2.88 3.07
C VAL A 42 -7.62 -3.63 1.84
N LEU A 43 -6.35 -3.46 1.45
CA LEU A 43 -5.77 -4.22 0.35
C LEU A 43 -5.79 -5.73 0.63
N CYS A 44 -5.46 -6.16 1.86
CA CYS A 44 -5.55 -7.57 2.22
C CYS A 44 -6.98 -8.10 2.08
N GLU A 45 -7.98 -7.34 2.53
CA GLU A 45 -9.39 -7.73 2.38
C GLU A 45 -9.79 -7.87 0.90
N VAL A 46 -9.34 -6.96 0.05
CA VAL A 46 -9.57 -7.00 -1.40
C VAL A 46 -8.92 -8.24 -2.03
N LEU A 47 -7.66 -8.53 -1.68
CA LEU A 47 -6.93 -9.68 -2.21
C LEU A 47 -7.53 -11.00 -1.70
N ASN A 48 -7.93 -11.06 -0.43
CA ASN A 48 -8.59 -12.22 0.18
C ASN A 48 -9.95 -12.49 -0.46
N GLN A 49 -10.70 -11.44 -0.84
CA GLN A 49 -11.94 -11.58 -1.63
C GLN A 49 -11.67 -12.21 -3.00
N GLY A 50 -10.49 -11.99 -3.59
CA GLY A 50 -10.03 -12.63 -4.83
C GLY A 50 -9.43 -14.04 -4.64
N GLY A 51 -9.37 -14.53 -3.41
CA GLY A 51 -8.87 -15.87 -3.07
C GLY A 51 -7.49 -15.91 -2.42
N ALA A 52 -6.87 -14.76 -2.12
CA ALA A 52 -5.63 -14.72 -1.34
C ALA A 52 -5.88 -15.15 0.12
N GLN A 53 -4.80 -15.32 0.88
CA GLN A 53 -4.87 -15.68 2.30
C GLN A 53 -3.91 -14.86 3.15
N PHE A 54 -3.94 -13.53 2.97
CA PHE A 54 -3.20 -12.61 3.82
C PHE A 54 -3.82 -12.60 5.22
N ARG A 55 -2.97 -12.82 6.23
CA ARG A 55 -3.34 -12.76 7.66
C ARG A 55 -2.25 -12.00 8.38
N LEU A 56 -2.45 -10.70 8.54
CA LEU A 56 -1.49 -9.84 9.22
C LEU A 56 -1.76 -9.86 10.72
N THR A 57 -0.69 -9.96 11.49
CA THR A 57 -0.70 -10.03 12.96
C THR A 57 -0.14 -8.77 13.60
N THR A 58 0.57 -7.95 12.83
CA THR A 58 1.17 -6.70 13.27
C THR A 58 0.23 -5.51 13.10
N ASP A 59 0.49 -4.46 13.88
CA ASP A 59 -0.24 -3.20 13.89
C ASP A 59 0.65 -2.03 13.45
N GLY A 60 0.01 -0.89 13.14
CA GLY A 60 0.71 0.33 12.75
C GLY A 60 1.59 0.13 11.52
N LEU A 61 2.71 0.87 11.45
CA LEU A 61 3.61 0.83 10.29
C LEU A 61 4.29 -0.54 10.09
N ALA A 62 4.43 -1.35 11.14
CA ALA A 62 4.98 -2.71 11.04
C ALA A 62 4.15 -3.61 10.12
N ARG A 63 2.85 -3.32 9.98
CA ARG A 63 1.93 -4.01 9.08
C ARG A 63 2.38 -3.99 7.62
N LEU A 64 3.01 -2.92 7.16
CA LEU A 64 3.50 -2.85 5.79
C LEU A 64 4.64 -3.85 5.55
N ALA A 65 5.54 -4.02 6.53
CA ALA A 65 6.66 -4.95 6.42
C ALA A 65 6.15 -6.40 6.40
N GLU A 66 5.25 -6.77 7.31
CA GLU A 66 4.63 -8.10 7.34
C GLU A 66 3.86 -8.39 6.04
N PHE A 67 3.12 -7.40 5.54
CA PHE A 67 2.43 -7.53 4.25
C PHE A 67 3.40 -7.83 3.11
N ARG A 68 4.51 -7.09 3.02
CA ARG A 68 5.53 -7.32 1.98
C ARG A 68 6.11 -8.73 2.08
N GLU A 69 6.42 -9.21 3.28
CA GLU A 69 6.96 -10.55 3.48
C GLU A 69 6.00 -11.63 2.98
N GLN A 70 4.71 -11.52 3.32
CA GLN A 70 3.70 -12.45 2.82
C GLN A 70 3.49 -12.32 1.31
N TYR A 71 3.54 -11.10 0.77
CA TYR A 71 3.37 -10.81 -0.65
C TYR A 71 4.48 -11.46 -1.48
N VAL A 72 5.75 -11.26 -1.11
CA VAL A 72 6.91 -11.82 -1.84
C VAL A 72 6.89 -13.35 -1.84
N GLN A 73 6.45 -13.98 -0.75
CA GLN A 73 6.30 -15.45 -0.70
C GLN A 73 5.26 -16.00 -1.68
N ARG A 74 4.31 -15.16 -2.13
CA ARG A 74 3.16 -15.54 -2.96
C ARG A 74 3.00 -14.60 -4.15
N GLU A 75 4.09 -14.06 -4.66
CA GLU A 75 4.08 -12.95 -5.62
C GLU A 75 3.26 -13.31 -6.87
N ALA A 76 3.65 -14.39 -7.57
CA ALA A 76 2.97 -14.84 -8.79
C ALA A 76 1.48 -15.19 -8.56
N GLU A 77 1.14 -15.76 -7.40
CA GLU A 77 -0.25 -16.05 -7.02
C GLU A 77 -1.04 -14.75 -6.82
N THR A 78 -0.45 -13.79 -6.11
CA THR A 78 -1.07 -12.51 -5.79
C THR A 78 -1.25 -11.66 -7.03
N GLU A 79 -0.28 -11.65 -7.95
CA GLU A 79 -0.41 -11.01 -9.26
C GLU A 79 -1.55 -11.61 -10.08
N ALA A 80 -1.66 -12.94 -10.13
CA ALA A 80 -2.76 -13.61 -10.81
C ALA A 80 -4.13 -13.30 -10.18
N ILE A 81 -4.19 -13.14 -8.86
CA ILE A 81 -5.39 -12.68 -8.15
C ILE A 81 -5.75 -11.25 -8.53
N MET A 82 -4.78 -10.34 -8.47
CA MET A 82 -5.00 -8.95 -8.84
C MET A 82 -5.47 -8.83 -10.30
N GLN A 83 -4.91 -9.61 -11.23
CA GLN A 83 -5.35 -9.65 -12.62
C GLN A 83 -6.80 -10.06 -12.75
N ARG A 84 -7.19 -11.16 -12.09
CA ARG A 84 -8.58 -11.63 -12.07
C ARG A 84 -9.52 -10.60 -11.49
N ILE A 85 -9.12 -9.89 -10.43
CA ILE A 85 -9.92 -8.81 -9.84
C ILE A 85 -10.14 -7.67 -10.85
N LEU A 86 -9.10 -7.24 -11.56
CA LEU A 86 -9.22 -6.16 -12.55
C LEU A 86 -10.10 -6.53 -13.74
N ASP A 87 -10.05 -7.80 -14.15
CA ASP A 87 -10.85 -8.31 -15.26
C ASP A 87 -12.33 -8.55 -14.86
N ASP A 88 -12.61 -8.75 -13.58
CA ASP A 88 -13.97 -8.93 -13.06
C ASP A 88 -14.73 -7.60 -12.94
N LYS A 89 -15.70 -7.42 -13.84
CA LYS A 89 -16.54 -6.21 -13.93
C LYS A 89 -17.71 -6.18 -12.94
N LYS A 90 -18.01 -7.28 -12.25
CA LYS A 90 -19.25 -7.47 -11.49
C LYS A 90 -19.01 -7.79 -10.02
N ALA A 91 -17.81 -8.24 -9.64
CA ALA A 91 -17.47 -8.50 -8.25
C ALA A 91 -17.66 -7.24 -7.40
N VAL A 92 -18.42 -7.40 -6.32
CA VAL A 92 -18.69 -6.37 -5.33
C VAL A 92 -18.31 -6.85 -3.93
N MET A 93 -17.84 -5.94 -3.09
CA MET A 93 -17.63 -6.17 -1.66
C MET A 93 -18.47 -5.19 -0.83
N ARG A 94 -18.79 -5.60 0.40
CA ARG A 94 -19.44 -4.72 1.38
C ARG A 94 -18.37 -3.88 2.08
N THR A 95 -18.67 -2.61 2.22
CA THR A 95 -17.87 -1.59 2.91
C THR A 95 -18.78 -0.82 3.86
N PRO A 96 -18.22 -0.08 4.84
CA PRO A 96 -19.02 0.78 5.70
C PRO A 96 -19.88 1.79 4.92
N GLU A 97 -19.41 2.29 3.77
CA GLU A 97 -20.16 3.24 2.94
C GLU A 97 -21.16 2.58 1.97
N GLY A 98 -21.21 1.25 1.90
CA GLY A 98 -22.13 0.50 1.03
C GLY A 98 -21.45 -0.61 0.22
N ARG A 99 -21.96 -0.89 -0.99
CA ARG A 99 -21.34 -1.88 -1.89
C ARG A 99 -20.45 -1.17 -2.89
N MET A 100 -19.22 -1.64 -3.03
CA MET A 100 -18.28 -1.14 -4.03
C MET A 100 -17.72 -2.28 -4.88
N LEU A 101 -17.35 -1.96 -6.12
CA LEU A 101 -16.72 -2.92 -7.01
C LEU A 101 -15.32 -3.28 -6.50
N VAL A 102 -15.00 -4.56 -6.48
CA VAL A 102 -13.71 -5.05 -5.97
C VAL A 102 -12.55 -4.52 -6.81
N LYS A 103 -12.73 -4.37 -8.13
CA LYS A 103 -11.73 -3.75 -9.01
C LYS A 103 -11.43 -2.30 -8.68
N GLU A 104 -12.46 -1.49 -8.37
CA GLU A 104 -12.29 -0.10 -7.96
C GLU A 104 -11.64 -0.04 -6.59
N MET A 105 -11.94 -1.04 -5.76
CA MET A 105 -11.27 -1.21 -4.49
C MET A 105 -9.78 -1.45 -4.69
N LEU A 106 -9.39 -2.37 -5.55
CA LEU A 106 -7.98 -2.61 -5.86
C LEU A 106 -7.29 -1.36 -6.45
N ILE A 107 -7.86 -0.75 -7.49
CA ILE A 107 -7.25 0.38 -8.21
C ILE A 107 -6.91 1.53 -7.27
N ARG A 108 -7.86 2.00 -6.45
CA ARG A 108 -7.62 3.12 -5.52
C ARG A 108 -6.52 2.83 -4.51
N ARG A 109 -6.30 1.56 -4.14
CA ARG A 109 -5.22 1.14 -3.24
C ARG A 109 -3.88 1.20 -3.96
N LEU A 110 -3.80 0.69 -5.18
CA LEU A 110 -2.60 0.80 -6.01
C LEU A 110 -2.21 2.28 -6.25
N GLU A 111 -3.21 3.14 -6.50
CA GLU A 111 -3.02 4.59 -6.62
C GLU A 111 -2.53 5.23 -5.32
N PHE A 112 -3.12 4.84 -4.17
CA PHE A 112 -2.67 5.28 -2.86
C PHE A 112 -1.19 4.95 -2.63
N PHE A 113 -0.75 3.70 -2.88
CA PHE A 113 0.65 3.32 -2.70
C PHE A 113 1.59 4.06 -3.64
N ASN A 114 1.15 4.37 -4.87
CA ASN A 114 1.90 5.20 -5.80
C ASN A 114 2.10 6.62 -5.28
N GLU A 115 1.04 7.24 -4.75
CA GLU A 115 1.12 8.57 -4.16
C GLU A 115 1.93 8.58 -2.86
N ALA A 116 1.75 7.57 -1.99
CA ALA A 116 2.52 7.43 -0.75
C ALA A 116 4.02 7.30 -1.05
N ALA A 117 4.41 6.47 -2.02
CA ALA A 117 5.81 6.34 -2.43
C ALA A 117 6.38 7.66 -2.97
N ARG A 118 5.60 8.42 -3.74
CA ARG A 118 5.98 9.75 -4.20
C ARG A 118 6.21 10.72 -3.04
N GLN A 119 5.27 10.80 -2.10
CA GLN A 119 5.36 11.66 -0.92
C GLN A 119 6.58 11.32 -0.06
N VAL A 120 6.76 10.03 0.24
CA VAL A 120 7.91 9.52 0.99
C VAL A 120 9.22 9.89 0.31
N ASN A 121 9.32 9.75 -1.02
CA ASN A 121 10.53 10.13 -1.74
C ASN A 121 10.81 11.65 -1.65
N VAL A 122 9.78 12.50 -1.72
CA VAL A 122 9.93 13.95 -1.52
C VAL A 122 10.43 14.25 -0.11
N MET A 123 9.84 13.64 0.92
CA MET A 123 10.27 13.82 2.31
C MET A 123 11.73 13.39 2.52
N ARG A 124 12.12 12.25 1.95
CA ARG A 124 13.51 11.75 1.98
C ARG A 124 14.49 12.75 1.36
N ILE A 125 14.14 13.34 0.21
CA ILE A 125 14.96 14.37 -0.44
C ILE A 125 15.07 15.61 0.46
N GLN A 126 13.96 16.07 1.05
CA GLN A 126 13.98 17.22 1.96
C GLN A 126 14.87 16.98 3.18
N GLN A 127 14.80 15.79 3.79
CA GLN A 127 15.64 15.42 4.92
C GLN A 127 17.12 15.38 4.52
N ALA A 128 17.46 14.84 3.34
CA ALA A 128 18.84 14.81 2.83
C ALA A 128 19.40 16.22 2.55
N LEU A 129 18.55 17.17 2.16
CA LEU A 129 18.93 18.57 1.94
C LEU A 129 19.06 19.37 3.25
N GLY A 130 18.85 18.75 4.41
CA GLY A 130 18.89 19.43 5.70
C GLY A 130 17.74 20.43 5.90
N SER A 131 16.64 20.31 5.12
CA SER A 131 15.46 21.14 5.36
C SER A 131 14.99 20.91 6.79
N PRO A 132 14.69 21.99 7.55
CA PRO A 132 14.24 21.85 8.92
C PRO A 132 13.00 20.96 8.96
N LEU A 133 12.97 20.00 9.89
CA LEU A 133 11.76 19.25 10.24
C LEU A 133 10.63 20.27 10.39
N GLN A 134 9.48 20.03 9.75
CA GLN A 134 8.32 20.95 9.72
C GLN A 134 7.67 21.19 11.11
N TYR A 135 8.38 20.94 12.21
CA TYR A 135 7.96 21.27 13.56
C TYR A 135 9.11 21.86 14.39
N LYS A 136 9.12 23.18 14.48
CA LYS A 136 9.52 23.90 15.70
C LYS A 136 8.30 24.72 16.12
N HIS A 137 7.48 24.18 17.02
CA HIS A 137 6.58 25.01 17.81
C HIS A 137 7.07 25.00 19.27
N PRO A 138 6.98 26.15 19.97
CA PRO A 138 7.55 26.39 21.29
C PRO A 138 6.95 25.54 22.40
#